data_AF-A0A959TNR4-F1
#
_entry.id   AF-A0A959TNR4-F1
#
_cell.length_a   1.000
_cell.length_b   1.000
_cell.length_c   1.000
_cell.angle_alpha   90.00
_cell.angle_beta   90.00
_cell.angle_gamma   90.00
#
_symmetry.space_group_name_H-M   'P 1'
#
loop_
_entity.id
_entity.type
_entity.pdbx_description
1 polymer ?
#
loop_
_entity_poly.entity_id
_entity_poly.type
_entity_poly.pdbx_seq_one_letter_code
_entity_poly.pdbx_strand_id
1 'polypeptide(L)'
;EAGTADIQKIYAAVGWDPETMKYTGEPEPIRWVKVHNLPDHVYFPHDAHVAVAKLECQECHGPIDKEMTVAEQWAPLTMGWCIECHGDKAVKLAGTDNGYYEEMHRRLIENEKLGHRELKKWLEDEKVTVKELGGWECAKCHY
;
A
#
# COMPACT_ATOMS: atom_id res chain seq x y z
N GLU A 1 19.55 24.25 -17.07
CA GLU A 1 20.99 24.23 -16.75
C GLU A 1 21.34 23.38 -15.52
N ALA A 2 20.54 23.34 -14.45
CA ALA A 2 20.79 22.48 -13.28
C ALA A 2 20.81 20.96 -13.59
N GLY A 3 19.88 20.47 -14.42
CA GLY A 3 19.78 19.03 -14.73
C GLY A 3 21.02 18.41 -15.38
N THR A 4 21.80 19.20 -16.14
CA THR A 4 23.03 18.73 -16.80
C THR A 4 24.18 18.54 -15.81
N ALA A 5 24.20 19.29 -14.71
CA ALA A 5 25.18 19.12 -13.64
C ALA A 5 24.76 18.01 -12.65
N ASP A 6 23.46 17.88 -12.37
CA ASP A 6 22.96 16.89 -11.43
C ASP A 6 22.97 15.46 -11.99
N ILE A 7 22.77 15.27 -13.29
CA ILE A 7 22.85 13.93 -13.92
C ILE A 7 24.24 13.31 -13.80
N GLN A 8 25.30 14.14 -13.77
CA GLN A 8 26.68 13.67 -13.59
C GLN A 8 26.89 13.02 -12.23
N LYS A 9 26.12 13.43 -11.19
CA LYS A 9 26.16 12.79 -9.87
C LYS A 9 25.63 11.35 -9.93
N ILE A 10 24.61 11.10 -10.75
CA ILE A 10 24.08 9.75 -10.97
C ILE A 10 25.13 8.91 -11.71
N TYR A 11 25.78 9.47 -12.74
CA TYR A 11 26.86 8.78 -13.45
C TYR A 11 28.02 8.40 -12.54
N ALA A 12 28.49 9.33 -11.70
CA ALA A 12 29.50 9.02 -10.71
C ALA A 12 29.06 7.89 -9.75
N ALA A 13 27.83 7.95 -9.24
CA ALA A 13 27.30 6.94 -8.32
C ALA A 13 27.23 5.53 -8.94
N VAL A 14 26.89 5.41 -10.23
CA VAL A 14 26.86 4.10 -10.91
C VAL A 14 28.19 3.73 -11.56
N GLY A 15 29.21 4.58 -11.45
CA GLY A 15 30.50 4.41 -12.13
C GLY A 15 30.38 4.46 -13.65
N TRP A 16 29.56 5.34 -14.21
CA TRP A 16 29.40 5.53 -15.66
C TRP A 16 30.30 6.66 -16.17
N ASP A 17 31.07 6.38 -17.23
CA ASP A 17 31.84 7.38 -17.98
C ASP A 17 31.09 7.75 -19.27
N PRO A 18 30.57 8.99 -19.38
CA PRO A 18 29.82 9.44 -20.55
C PRO A 18 30.68 9.63 -21.80
N GLU A 19 32.00 9.80 -21.68
CA GLU A 19 32.89 10.00 -22.83
C GLU A 19 33.19 8.67 -23.53
N THR A 20 33.49 7.64 -22.73
CA THR A 20 33.77 6.29 -23.26
C THR A 20 32.53 5.42 -23.40
N MET A 21 31.38 5.89 -22.88
CA MET A 21 30.11 5.18 -22.77
C MET A 21 30.28 3.80 -22.11
N LYS A 22 31.07 3.73 -21.04
CA LYS A 22 31.39 2.49 -20.33
C LYS A 22 31.28 2.67 -18.83
N TYR A 23 31.01 1.56 -18.15
CA TYR A 23 31.13 1.51 -16.69
C TYR A 23 32.60 1.34 -16.30
N THR A 24 33.03 2.09 -15.29
CA THR A 24 34.36 2.03 -14.68
C THR A 24 34.53 0.81 -13.78
N GLY A 25 33.42 0.22 -13.32
CA GLY A 25 33.42 -0.89 -12.36
C GLY A 25 33.50 -0.46 -10.90
N GLU A 26 33.48 0.84 -10.63
CA GLU A 26 33.60 1.42 -9.27
C GLU A 26 32.32 2.20 -8.89
N PRO A 27 31.21 1.51 -8.55
CA PRO A 27 29.98 2.19 -8.14
C PRO A 27 30.02 2.63 -6.66
N GLU A 28 29.44 3.80 -6.38
CA GLU A 28 29.17 4.30 -5.02
C GLU A 28 27.65 4.43 -4.80
N PRO A 29 27.03 3.67 -3.86
CA PRO A 29 25.59 3.72 -3.65
C PRO A 29 25.05 5.08 -3.22
N ILE A 30 23.95 5.51 -3.84
CA ILE A 30 23.23 6.73 -3.46
C ILE A 30 22.59 6.53 -2.09
N ARG A 31 22.92 7.42 -1.14
CA ARG A 31 22.35 7.44 0.21
C ARG A 31 21.03 8.21 0.21
N TRP A 32 19.94 7.52 -0.13
CA TRP A 32 18.60 8.10 -0.10
C TRP A 32 18.14 8.41 1.33
N VAL A 33 17.48 9.54 1.50
CA VAL A 33 16.71 9.84 2.72
C VAL A 33 15.31 9.28 2.53
N LYS A 34 14.96 8.25 3.31
CA LYS A 34 13.62 7.66 3.30
C LYS A 34 12.64 8.63 3.98
N VAL A 35 11.66 9.11 3.22
CA VAL A 35 10.70 10.12 3.70
C VAL A 35 9.51 9.49 4.43
N HIS A 36 9.04 8.32 3.97
CA HIS A 36 7.95 7.59 4.60
C HIS A 36 8.52 6.54 5.54
N ASN A 37 8.29 6.69 6.85
CA ASN A 37 8.74 5.72 7.83
C ASN A 37 7.63 5.35 8.82
N LEU A 38 7.46 4.05 9.03
CA LEU A 38 6.58 3.49 10.04
C LEU A 38 7.44 2.85 11.14
N PRO A 39 6.94 2.77 12.39
CA PRO A 39 7.63 2.03 13.44
C PRO A 39 7.86 0.56 13.05
N ASP A 40 8.99 -0.02 13.47
CA ASP A 40 9.41 -1.37 13.05
C ASP A 40 8.45 -2.50 13.45
N HIS A 41 7.63 -2.28 14.48
CA HIS A 41 6.60 -3.23 14.90
C HIS A 41 5.35 -3.19 14.02
N VAL A 42 5.26 -2.30 13.03
CA VAL A 42 4.15 -2.21 12.08
C VAL A 42 4.46 -3.00 10.82
N TYR A 43 3.62 -3.96 10.49
CA TYR A 43 3.69 -4.68 9.23
C TYR A 43 2.77 -4.04 8.19
N PHE A 44 3.36 -3.50 7.12
CA PHE A 44 2.62 -2.86 6.03
C PHE A 44 2.98 -3.47 4.67
N PRO A 45 2.21 -4.47 4.19
CA PRO A 45 2.44 -5.13 2.90
C PRO A 45 1.85 -4.30 1.74
N HIS A 46 2.69 -3.79 0.83
CA HIS A 46 2.21 -3.00 -0.33
C HIS A 46 1.34 -3.81 -1.29
N ASP A 47 1.61 -5.11 -1.44
CA ASP A 47 0.88 -6.04 -2.30
C ASP A 47 -0.59 -6.20 -1.88
N ALA A 48 -0.88 -6.25 -0.58
CA ALA A 48 -2.27 -6.30 -0.09
C ALA A 48 -3.06 -5.04 -0.50
N HIS A 49 -2.43 -3.87 -0.42
CA HIS A 49 -3.08 -2.60 -0.69
C HIS A 49 -3.17 -2.27 -2.19
N VAL A 50 -2.12 -2.55 -2.95
CA VAL A 50 -2.04 -2.21 -4.38
C VAL A 50 -2.52 -3.37 -5.27
N ALA A 51 -2.06 -4.60 -5.01
CA ALA A 51 -2.36 -5.72 -5.90
C ALA A 51 -3.72 -6.37 -5.58
N VAL A 52 -4.10 -6.48 -4.31
CA VAL A 52 -5.38 -7.08 -3.90
C VAL A 52 -6.48 -6.03 -3.83
N ALA A 53 -6.28 -4.97 -3.04
CA ALA A 53 -7.30 -3.92 -2.85
C ALA A 53 -7.36 -2.90 -4.00
N LYS A 54 -6.39 -2.90 -4.93
CA LYS A 54 -6.36 -2.02 -6.11
C LYS A 54 -6.45 -0.53 -5.77
N LEU A 55 -5.86 -0.11 -4.65
CA LEU A 55 -5.78 1.30 -4.29
C LEU A 55 -4.81 2.04 -5.22
N GLU A 56 -5.19 3.25 -5.63
CA GLU A 56 -4.33 4.10 -6.44
C GLU A 56 -3.18 4.68 -5.60
N CYS A 57 -2.00 4.86 -6.21
CA CYS A 57 -0.80 5.34 -5.52
C CYS A 57 -1.04 6.69 -4.82
N GLN A 58 -1.83 7.55 -5.46
CA GLN A 58 -2.13 8.91 -5.01
C GLN A 58 -3.00 8.94 -3.75
N GLU A 59 -3.74 7.87 -3.45
CA GLU A 59 -4.56 7.81 -2.23
C GLU A 59 -3.70 7.78 -0.95
N CYS A 60 -2.47 7.29 -1.05
CA CYS A 60 -1.55 7.21 0.09
C CYS A 60 -0.38 8.20 -0.02
N HIS A 61 0.15 8.42 -1.22
CA HIS A 61 1.35 9.24 -1.45
C HIS A 61 1.05 10.63 -2.02
N GLY A 62 -0.22 11.01 -2.19
CA GLY A 62 -0.61 12.29 -2.77
C GLY A 62 -0.29 12.40 -4.27
N PRO A 63 -0.38 13.60 -4.86
CA PRO A 63 -0.16 13.84 -6.30
C PRO A 63 1.33 13.78 -6.72
N ILE A 64 1.99 12.67 -6.40
CA ILE A 64 3.43 12.44 -6.60
C ILE A 64 3.86 12.58 -8.07
N ASP A 65 2.98 12.29 -9.01
CA ASP A 65 3.25 12.32 -10.45
C ASP A 65 3.09 13.71 -11.08
N LYS A 66 2.35 14.64 -10.44
CA LYS A 66 1.94 15.91 -11.06
C LYS A 66 2.41 17.15 -10.32
N GLU A 67 2.48 17.10 -8.99
CA GLU A 67 2.68 18.30 -8.17
C GLU A 67 3.96 18.21 -7.32
N MET A 68 4.43 17.01 -6.99
CA MET A 68 5.60 16.83 -6.12
C MET A 68 6.90 16.84 -6.93
N THR A 69 7.66 17.94 -6.83
CA THR A 69 9.03 18.00 -7.39
C THR A 69 10.07 17.34 -6.48
N VAL A 70 9.75 17.16 -5.20
CA VAL A 70 10.53 16.44 -4.19
C VAL A 70 9.55 15.56 -3.42
N ALA A 71 9.93 14.31 -3.13
CA ALA A 71 9.08 13.41 -2.36
C ALA A 71 8.87 13.96 -0.94
N GLU A 72 7.62 14.06 -0.53
CA GLU A 72 7.21 14.48 0.80
C GLU A 72 6.18 13.50 1.39
N GLN A 73 6.04 13.51 2.72
CA GLN A 73 5.00 12.71 3.37
C GLN A 73 3.67 13.47 3.28
N TRP A 74 2.78 12.98 2.42
CA TRP A 74 1.45 13.57 2.22
C TRP A 74 0.41 13.09 3.24
N ALA A 75 0.31 11.76 3.42
CA ALA A 75 -0.56 11.16 4.43
C ALA A 75 0.12 11.15 5.81
N PRO A 76 -0.63 11.31 6.91
CA PRO A 76 -0.05 11.32 8.26
C PRO A 76 0.49 9.94 8.69
N LEU A 77 0.01 8.85 8.09
CA LEU A 77 0.42 7.47 8.39
C LEU A 77 0.34 7.09 9.88
N THR A 78 -0.60 7.72 10.60
CA THR A 78 -0.88 7.41 12.01
C THR A 78 -1.82 6.20 12.10
N MET A 79 -1.83 5.52 13.25
CA MET A 79 -2.78 4.41 13.49
C MET A 79 -4.23 4.85 13.23
N GLY A 80 -4.61 6.06 13.64
CA GLY A 80 -5.95 6.63 13.42
C GLY A 80 -6.30 6.68 11.93
N TRP A 81 -5.37 7.17 11.11
CA TRP A 81 -5.54 7.21 9.65
C TRP A 81 -5.70 5.81 9.04
N CYS A 82 -4.92 4.82 9.52
CA CYS A 82 -5.04 3.44 9.05
C CYS A 82 -6.42 2.84 9.37
N ILE A 83 -6.89 2.97 10.62
CA ILE A 83 -8.17 2.36 11.02
C ILE A 83 -9.37 3.05 10.39
N GLU A 84 -9.30 4.36 10.17
CA GLU A 84 -10.33 5.12 9.45
C GLU A 84 -10.45 4.62 8.01
N CYS A 85 -9.33 4.56 7.29
CA CYS A 85 -9.30 4.00 5.93
C CYS A 85 -9.82 2.55 5.89
N HIS A 86 -9.42 1.70 6.84
CA HIS A 86 -9.92 0.32 6.93
C HIS A 86 -11.42 0.23 7.26
N GLY A 87 -12.00 1.24 7.91
CA GLY A 87 -13.44 1.34 8.14
C GLY A 87 -14.22 1.78 6.91
N ASP A 88 -13.58 2.53 6.01
CA ASP A 88 -14.23 3.09 4.82
C ASP A 88 -14.11 2.19 3.59
N LYS A 89 -12.99 1.47 3.44
CA LYS A 89 -12.72 0.65 2.26
C LYS A 89 -13.55 -0.64 2.27
N ALA A 90 -14.46 -0.74 1.31
CA ALA A 90 -15.26 -1.92 1.07
C ALA A 90 -14.45 -3.03 0.39
N VAL A 91 -14.77 -4.27 0.73
CA VAL A 91 -14.24 -5.50 0.16
C VAL A 91 -15.38 -6.22 -0.53
N LYS A 92 -15.25 -6.42 -1.84
CA LYS A 92 -16.21 -7.19 -2.60
C LYS A 92 -16.02 -8.67 -2.26
N LEU A 93 -17.04 -9.30 -1.69
CA LEU A 93 -17.02 -10.74 -1.36
C LEU A 93 -17.65 -11.62 -2.45
N ALA A 94 -18.62 -11.08 -3.19
CA ALA A 94 -19.43 -11.83 -4.15
C ALA A 94 -19.17 -11.37 -5.58
N GLY A 95 -19.20 -12.30 -6.54
CA GLY A 95 -18.99 -11.99 -7.96
C GLY A 95 -17.59 -11.41 -8.23
N THR A 96 -16.61 -11.88 -7.45
CA THR A 96 -15.19 -11.61 -7.60
C THR A 96 -14.54 -12.69 -8.45
N ASP A 97 -13.40 -12.38 -9.04
CA ASP A 97 -12.49 -13.33 -9.67
C ASP A 97 -11.58 -14.04 -8.65
N ASN A 98 -11.70 -13.71 -7.36
CA ASN A 98 -10.87 -14.24 -6.30
C ASN A 98 -11.58 -15.41 -5.58
N GLY A 99 -11.10 -16.62 -5.85
CA GLY A 99 -11.65 -17.85 -5.26
C GLY A 99 -11.68 -17.87 -3.72
N TYR A 100 -10.80 -17.11 -3.05
CA TYR A 100 -10.84 -16.98 -1.59
C TYR A 100 -12.09 -16.22 -1.11
N TYR A 101 -12.43 -15.09 -1.76
CA TYR A 101 -13.57 -14.29 -1.38
C TYR A 101 -14.89 -14.95 -1.77
N GLU A 102 -14.95 -15.63 -2.92
CA GLU A 102 -16.11 -16.45 -3.29
C GLU A 102 -16.38 -17.57 -2.27
N GLU A 103 -15.32 -18.27 -1.83
CA GLU A 103 -15.44 -19.28 -0.78
C GLU A 103 -15.92 -18.68 0.54
N MET A 104 -15.36 -17.54 0.94
CA MET A 104 -15.79 -16.82 2.15
C MET A 104 -17.26 -16.43 2.06
N HIS A 105 -17.68 -15.84 0.95
CA HIS A 105 -19.06 -15.44 0.69
C HIS A 105 -20.00 -16.63 0.78
N ARG A 106 -19.64 -17.75 0.12
CA ARG A 106 -20.42 -18.99 0.18
C ARG A 106 -20.58 -19.50 1.62
N ARG A 107 -19.50 -19.56 2.40
CA ARG A 107 -19.56 -20.00 3.81
C ARG A 107 -20.42 -19.10 4.69
N LEU A 108 -20.37 -17.78 4.45
CA LEU A 108 -21.19 -16.82 5.17
C LEU A 108 -22.68 -17.00 4.86
N ILE A 109 -23.03 -17.39 3.62
CA ILE A 109 -24.40 -17.67 3.18
C ILE A 109 -24.86 -19.10 3.50
N GLU A 110 -23.97 -20.08 3.66
CA GLU A 110 -24.40 -21.46 3.93
C GLU A 110 -24.47 -21.76 5.43
N ASN A 111 -23.74 -21.03 6.26
CA ASN A 111 -23.72 -21.25 7.71
C ASN A 111 -24.92 -20.58 8.39
N GLU A 112 -25.95 -21.38 8.65
CA GLU A 112 -27.26 -20.97 9.17
C GLU A 112 -27.25 -20.22 10.51
N LYS A 113 -26.16 -20.29 11.28
CA LYS A 113 -26.11 -19.68 12.63
C LYS A 113 -25.19 -18.49 12.68
N LEU A 114 -23.89 -18.74 12.58
CA LEU A 114 -22.88 -17.70 12.81
C LEU A 114 -22.63 -16.90 11.53
N GLY A 115 -22.51 -17.59 10.38
CA GLY A 115 -22.26 -16.92 9.09
C GLY A 115 -23.36 -15.97 8.69
N HIS A 116 -24.63 -16.41 8.75
CA HIS A 116 -25.78 -15.55 8.46
C HIS A 116 -25.90 -14.35 9.40
N ARG A 117 -25.62 -14.55 10.69
CA ARG A 117 -25.70 -13.47 11.67
C ARG A 117 -24.63 -12.40 11.42
N GLU A 118 -23.38 -12.81 11.22
CA GLU A 118 -22.29 -11.85 10.94
C GLU A 118 -22.52 -11.18 9.58
N LEU A 119 -22.92 -11.93 8.55
CA LEU A 119 -23.23 -11.35 7.24
C LEU A 119 -24.37 -10.33 7.32
N LYS A 120 -25.44 -10.62 8.07
CA LYS A 120 -26.54 -9.67 8.29
C LYS A 120 -26.07 -8.40 8.99
N LYS A 121 -25.17 -8.53 9.96
CA LYS A 121 -24.60 -7.40 10.70
C LYS A 121 -23.70 -6.55 9.80
N TRP A 122 -22.85 -7.17 8.97
CA TRP A 122 -21.98 -6.45 8.06
C TRP A 122 -22.77 -5.76 6.95
N LEU A 123 -23.82 -6.39 6.44
CA LEU A 123 -24.67 -5.80 5.41
C LEU A 123 -25.71 -4.79 5.94
N GLU A 124 -25.60 -4.33 7.20
CA GLU A 124 -26.48 -3.27 7.73
C GLU A 124 -26.36 -1.96 6.93
N ASP A 125 -25.18 -1.68 6.36
CA ASP A 125 -24.89 -0.53 5.48
C ASP A 125 -24.56 -0.96 4.04
N GLU A 126 -24.99 -2.17 3.66
CA GLU A 126 -24.81 -2.79 2.34
C GLU A 126 -23.34 -2.99 1.89
N LYS A 127 -22.35 -2.86 2.80
CA LYS A 127 -20.93 -3.07 2.48
C LYS A 127 -20.23 -3.92 3.52
N VAL A 128 -19.34 -4.81 3.07
CA VAL A 128 -18.36 -5.43 3.98
C VAL A 128 -17.07 -4.66 3.83
N THR A 129 -16.47 -4.27 4.95
CA THR A 129 -15.28 -3.41 5.04
C THR A 129 -14.07 -4.21 5.52
N VAL A 130 -12.88 -3.65 5.35
CA VAL A 130 -11.64 -4.25 5.86
C VAL A 130 -11.72 -4.44 7.39
N LYS A 131 -12.34 -3.49 8.10
CA LYS A 131 -12.65 -3.59 9.53
C LYS A 131 -13.41 -4.88 9.88
N GLU A 132 -14.45 -5.22 9.13
CA GLU A 132 -15.32 -6.37 9.42
C GLU A 132 -14.64 -7.71 9.13
N LEU A 133 -13.70 -7.72 8.20
CA LEU A 133 -12.79 -8.86 7.97
C LEU A 133 -11.64 -8.92 8.98
N GLY A 134 -11.72 -8.12 10.04
CA GLY A 134 -10.80 -8.10 11.16
C GLY A 134 -9.55 -7.24 10.93
N GLY A 135 -9.52 -6.36 9.94
CA GLY A 135 -8.41 -5.45 9.68
C GLY A 135 -8.15 -4.39 10.77
N TRP A 136 -8.81 -4.49 11.92
CA TRP A 136 -8.56 -3.71 13.15
C TRP A 136 -7.98 -4.56 14.29
N GLU A 137 -7.74 -5.85 14.08
CA GLU A 137 -7.11 -6.69 15.09
C GLU A 137 -5.62 -6.32 15.24
N CYS A 138 -5.17 -6.08 16.48
CA CYS A 138 -3.79 -5.64 16.76
C CYS A 138 -2.74 -6.53 16.07
N ALA A 139 -2.90 -7.86 16.17
CA ALA A 139 -1.95 -8.85 15.66
C ALA A 139 -1.84 -8.89 14.12
N LYS A 140 -2.79 -8.29 13.39
CA LYS A 140 -2.74 -8.21 11.92
C LYS A 140 -1.92 -7.02 11.43
N CYS A 141 -1.68 -6.03 12.30
CA CYS A 141 -0.92 -4.82 11.99
C CYS A 141 0.41 -4.76 12.76
N HIS A 142 0.44 -5.33 13.96
CA HIS A 142 1.54 -5.24 14.90
C HIS A 142 1.89 -6.65 15.43
N TYR A 143 3.12 -7.12 15.21
CA TYR A 143 3.59 -8.43 15.69
C TYR A 143 3.99 -8.41 17.17
#